data_AF-A0A948SWD7-F1
#
_entry.id   AF-A0A948SWD7-F1
#
_cell.length_a   1.000
_cell.length_b   1.000
_cell.length_c   1.000
_cell.angle_alpha   90.00
_cell.angle_beta   90.00
_cell.angle_gamma   90.00
#
_symmetry.space_group_name_H-M   'P 1'
#
loop_
_entity.id
_entity.type
_entity.pdbx_description
1 polymer ?
#
loop_
_entity_poly.entity_id
_entity_poly.type
_entity_poly.pdbx_seq_one_letter_code
_entity_poly.pdbx_strand_id
1 'polypeptide(L)'
;MTERMTDAEGLMWRLEKDPFLSSTFSNVSILDRPMNVTSFMRRMHRATIAIPRLRQRVQPAPANLGAPFWQPDPNFDLAHHVRHIALPGDGSMRQLLDLATLFTADPFDRARPPWQFLIVDNVEGGRSALISKIHHTITDGEGGVLLSMQFIDLERDAPEPAPLPEPEPTETHVDDEAADVLRAAMGDALRIPL
;
A
#
# COMPACT_ATOMS: atom_id res chain seq x y z
N MET A 1 -12.61 8.56 -7.15
CA MET A 1 -13.92 7.89 -7.24
C MET A 1 -13.97 6.78 -6.21
N THR A 2 -15.05 6.69 -5.44
CA THR A 2 -15.29 5.63 -4.45
C THR A 2 -15.70 4.36 -5.16
N GLU A 3 -15.09 3.24 -4.80
CA GLU A 3 -15.28 1.96 -5.49
C GLU A 3 -15.56 0.86 -4.47
N ARG A 4 -16.54 0.00 -4.76
CA ARG A 4 -16.89 -1.12 -3.87
C ARG A 4 -15.82 -2.22 -4.00
N MET A 5 -15.35 -2.74 -2.87
CA MET A 5 -14.51 -3.95 -2.87
C MET A 5 -15.31 -5.15 -3.37
N THR A 6 -14.65 -6.06 -4.07
CA THR A 6 -15.18 -7.40 -4.36
C THR A 6 -15.43 -8.17 -3.06
N ASP A 7 -16.24 -9.23 -3.11
CA ASP A 7 -16.52 -10.05 -1.93
C ASP A 7 -15.25 -10.71 -1.37
N ALA A 8 -14.33 -11.12 -2.24
CA ALA A 8 -13.04 -11.69 -1.85
C ALA A 8 -12.16 -10.66 -1.13
N GLU A 9 -12.03 -9.45 -1.68
CA GLU A 9 -11.32 -8.35 -1.04
C GLU A 9 -11.95 -7.96 0.31
N GLY A 10 -13.28 -7.87 0.36
CA GLY A 10 -14.03 -7.58 1.58
C GLY A 10 -13.85 -8.65 2.66
N LEU A 11 -13.77 -9.93 2.28
CA LEU A 11 -13.46 -11.03 3.20
C LEU A 11 -12.03 -10.92 3.73
N MET A 12 -11.02 -10.77 2.86
CA MET A 12 -9.62 -10.59 3.26
C MET A 12 -9.46 -9.44 4.25
N TRP A 13 -10.07 -8.28 3.95
CA TRP A 13 -9.99 -7.09 4.81
C TRP A 13 -10.66 -7.26 6.18
N ARG A 14 -11.71 -8.09 6.27
CA ARG A 14 -12.38 -8.41 7.53
C ARG A 14 -11.54 -9.38 8.37
N LEU A 15 -10.91 -10.35 7.74
CA LEU A 15 -10.05 -11.34 8.38
C LEU A 15 -8.74 -10.73 8.90
N GLU A 16 -8.28 -9.61 8.33
CA GLU A 16 -7.06 -8.89 8.72
C GLU A 16 -6.98 -8.51 10.21
N LYS A 17 -8.10 -8.52 10.95
CA LYS A 17 -8.09 -8.32 12.41
C LYS A 17 -7.42 -9.48 13.17
N ASP A 18 -7.39 -10.68 12.58
CA ASP A 18 -6.69 -11.83 13.10
C ASP A 18 -5.31 -11.92 12.41
N PRO A 19 -4.20 -11.77 13.16
CA PRO A 19 -2.86 -11.87 12.60
C PRO A 19 -2.57 -13.18 11.86
N PHE A 20 -3.24 -14.29 12.22
CA PHE A 20 -3.05 -15.58 11.57
C PHE A 20 -3.78 -15.70 10.23
N LEU A 21 -4.77 -14.85 9.99
CA LEU A 21 -5.58 -14.80 8.77
C LEU A 21 -5.27 -13.56 7.93
N SER A 22 -4.21 -12.83 8.28
CA SER A 22 -3.79 -11.65 7.55
C SER A 22 -3.48 -12.01 6.10
N SER A 23 -3.99 -11.18 5.20
CA SER A 23 -3.69 -11.27 3.76
C SER A 23 -2.56 -10.32 3.36
N THR A 24 -1.73 -9.92 4.33
CA THR A 24 -0.52 -9.14 4.11
C THR A 24 0.63 -10.06 3.71
N PHE A 25 1.36 -9.67 2.67
CA PHE A 25 2.62 -10.31 2.33
C PHE A 25 3.76 -9.28 2.42
N SER A 26 4.96 -9.80 2.61
CA SER A 26 6.17 -8.99 2.68
C SER A 26 7.31 -9.64 1.89
N ASN A 27 8.18 -8.80 1.34
CA ASN A 27 9.39 -9.21 0.64
C ASN A 27 10.58 -8.39 1.16
N VAL A 28 11.74 -9.04 1.25
CA VAL A 28 13.02 -8.40 1.60
C VAL A 28 13.95 -8.50 0.39
N SER A 29 14.19 -7.37 -0.26
CA SER A 29 15.12 -7.25 -1.38
C SER A 29 16.45 -6.70 -0.89
N ILE A 30 17.51 -7.50 -0.96
CA ILE A 30 18.88 -7.06 -0.67
C ILE A 30 19.46 -6.45 -1.94
N LEU A 31 20.00 -5.24 -1.83
CA LEU A 31 20.60 -4.52 -2.95
C LEU A 31 22.12 -4.75 -2.97
N ASP A 32 22.72 -4.66 -4.14
CA ASP A 32 24.17 -4.78 -4.31
C ASP A 32 24.95 -3.50 -3.95
N ARG A 33 24.24 -2.39 -3.76
CA ARG A 33 24.77 -1.07 -3.38
C ARG A 33 23.77 -0.29 -2.52
N PRO A 34 24.19 0.82 -1.90
CA PRO A 34 23.27 1.71 -1.19
C PRO A 34 22.14 2.23 -2.09
N MET A 35 20.92 2.28 -1.56
CA MET A 35 19.74 2.79 -2.27
C MET A 35 19.85 4.31 -2.49
N ASN A 36 19.56 4.80 -3.70
CA ASN A 36 19.32 6.23 -3.90
C ASN A 36 17.89 6.57 -3.45
N VAL A 37 17.76 7.03 -2.20
CA VAL A 37 16.46 7.33 -1.57
C VAL A 37 15.67 8.38 -2.35
N THR A 38 16.32 9.45 -2.83
CA THR A 38 15.64 10.51 -3.60
C THR A 38 15.05 9.97 -4.91
N SER A 39 15.80 9.12 -5.61
CA SER A 39 15.32 8.48 -6.84
C SER A 39 14.19 7.49 -6.56
N PHE A 40 14.29 6.70 -5.48
CA PHE A 40 13.22 5.78 -5.07
C PHE A 40 11.94 6.52 -4.67
N MET A 41 12.04 7.61 -3.90
CA MET A 41 10.89 8.45 -3.53
C MET A 41 10.18 9.02 -4.76
N ARG A 42 10.94 9.46 -5.78
CA ARG A 42 10.35 9.93 -7.05
C ARG A 42 9.64 8.80 -7.82
N ARG A 43 10.24 7.60 -7.88
CA ARG A 43 9.61 6.41 -8.46
C ARG A 43 8.31 6.06 -7.74
N MET A 44 8.32 6.03 -6.41
CA MET A 44 7.12 5.74 -5.62
C MET A 44 6.06 6.83 -5.76
N HIS A 45 6.45 8.10 -5.78
CA HIS A 45 5.50 9.19 -6.05
C HIS A 45 4.80 8.97 -7.39
N ARG A 46 5.57 8.71 -8.45
CA ARG A 46 5.05 8.40 -9.77
C ARG A 46 4.15 7.15 -9.76
N ALA A 47 4.51 6.11 -9.00
CA ALA A 47 3.70 4.90 -8.84
C ALA A 47 2.31 5.22 -8.27
N THR A 48 2.23 6.15 -7.31
CA THR A 48 0.93 6.57 -6.73
C THR A 48 0.03 7.34 -7.69
N ILE A 49 0.60 7.93 -8.74
CA ILE A 49 -0.16 8.56 -9.82
C ILE A 49 -0.62 7.49 -10.81
N ALA A 50 0.29 6.59 -11.20
CA ALA A 50 0.01 5.50 -12.14
C ALA A 50 -1.03 4.50 -11.59
N ILE A 51 -1.04 4.29 -10.28
CA ILE A 51 -1.90 3.33 -9.58
C ILE A 51 -2.68 4.09 -8.50
N PRO A 52 -3.85 4.67 -8.85
CA PRO A 52 -4.66 5.47 -7.92
C PRO A 52 -5.03 4.74 -6.63
N ARG A 53 -5.11 3.40 -6.67
CA ARG A 53 -5.37 2.55 -5.50
C ARG A 53 -4.36 2.78 -4.36
N LEU A 54 -3.12 3.18 -4.66
CA LEU A 54 -2.10 3.50 -3.65
C LEU A 54 -2.43 4.75 -2.83
N ARG A 55 -3.38 5.59 -3.28
CA ARG A 55 -3.87 6.77 -2.57
C ARG A 55 -5.26 6.54 -1.96
N GLN A 56 -5.72 5.29 -1.90
CA GLN A 56 -7.03 4.95 -1.38
C GLN A 56 -6.93 4.10 -0.10
N ARG A 57 -7.80 4.40 0.86
CA ARG A 57 -7.99 3.63 2.09
C ARG A 57 -9.29 2.84 2.01
N VAL A 58 -9.41 1.80 2.84
CA VAL A 58 -10.65 1.03 2.93
C VAL A 58 -11.57 1.63 4.00
N GLN A 59 -12.75 2.08 3.58
CA GLN A 59 -13.82 2.52 4.47
C GLN A 59 -14.82 1.38 4.72
N PRO A 60 -15.13 1.05 5.99
CA PRO A 60 -16.21 0.10 6.28
C PRO A 60 -17.57 0.61 5.78
N ALA A 61 -18.42 -0.31 5.34
CA ALA A 61 -19.81 0.02 5.05
C ALA A 61 -20.54 0.50 6.33
N PRO A 62 -21.56 1.37 6.23
CA PRO A 62 -22.36 1.81 7.36
C PRO A 62 -22.90 0.62 8.16
N ALA A 63 -22.76 0.66 9.48
CA ALA A 63 -23.10 -0.44 10.39
C ALA A 63 -22.45 -1.81 10.05
N ASN A 64 -21.39 -1.83 9.24
CA ASN A 64 -20.77 -3.03 8.65
C ASN A 64 -21.73 -3.88 7.80
N LEU A 65 -22.80 -3.27 7.26
CA LEU A 65 -23.78 -3.92 6.40
C LEU A 65 -23.36 -3.74 4.93
N GLY A 66 -22.81 -4.79 4.33
CA GLY A 66 -22.33 -4.79 2.94
C GLY A 66 -20.80 -4.76 2.81
N ALA A 67 -20.31 -4.86 1.57
CA ALA A 67 -18.87 -4.85 1.28
C ALA A 67 -18.24 -3.49 1.62
N PRO A 68 -16.99 -3.45 2.12
CA PRO A 68 -16.26 -2.19 2.30
C PRO A 68 -16.00 -1.49 0.97
N PHE A 69 -15.58 -0.22 1.04
CA PHE A 69 -15.32 0.62 -0.12
C PHE A 69 -13.88 1.15 -0.11
N TRP A 70 -13.27 1.24 -1.28
CA TRP A 70 -12.08 2.03 -1.51
C TRP A 70 -12.45 3.50 -1.67
N GLN A 71 -11.76 4.37 -0.94
CA GLN A 71 -12.00 5.80 -0.94
C GLN A 71 -10.66 6.55 -0.93
N PRO A 72 -10.52 7.69 -1.64
CA PRO A 72 -9.33 8.52 -1.53
C PRO A 72 -8.97 8.83 -0.07
N ASP A 73 -7.68 8.74 0.28
CA ASP A 73 -7.18 9.27 1.55
C ASP A 73 -6.95 10.79 1.39
N PRO A 74 -7.78 11.66 2.02
CA PRO A 74 -7.63 13.11 1.89
C PRO A 74 -6.32 13.61 2.53
N ASN A 75 -5.70 12.80 3.39
CA ASN A 75 -4.45 13.12 4.08
C ASN A 75 -3.29 12.26 3.59
N PHE A 76 -3.36 11.75 2.35
CA PHE A 76 -2.32 10.89 1.79
C PHE A 76 -0.94 11.55 1.90
N ASP A 77 0.01 10.85 2.51
CA ASP A 77 1.39 11.30 2.68
C ASP A 77 2.35 10.16 2.31
N LEU A 78 3.12 10.36 1.24
CA LEU A 78 4.08 9.37 0.77
C LEU A 78 5.14 9.02 1.83
N ALA A 79 5.52 9.98 2.69
CA ALA A 79 6.53 9.76 3.74
C ALA A 79 6.01 8.83 4.86
N HIS A 80 4.69 8.71 5.04
CA HIS A 80 4.12 7.70 5.92
C HIS A 80 4.34 6.28 5.37
N HIS A 81 4.21 6.11 4.05
CA HIS A 81 4.29 4.82 3.39
C HIS A 81 5.71 4.40 3.07
N VAL A 82 6.60 5.33 2.73
CA VAL A 82 8.01 5.04 2.42
C VAL A 82 8.89 5.60 3.52
N ARG A 83 9.38 4.72 4.39
CA ARG A 83 10.25 5.05 5.52
C ARG A 83 11.69 4.65 5.21
N HIS A 84 12.62 5.32 5.87
CA HIS A 84 14.05 5.10 5.69
C HIS A 84 14.75 5.07 7.05
N ILE A 85 15.50 4.01 7.32
CA ILE A 85 16.28 3.81 8.55
C ILE A 85 17.62 3.14 8.24
N ALA A 86 18.49 3.03 9.24
CA ALA A 86 19.72 2.25 9.15
C ALA A 86 19.78 1.22 10.29
N LEU A 87 20.33 0.04 10.02
CA LEU A 87 20.59 -0.94 11.08
C LEU A 87 21.71 -0.45 12.01
N PRO A 88 21.64 -0.79 13.30
CA PRO A 88 22.72 -0.47 14.25
C PRO A 88 23.90 -1.43 14.08
N GLY A 89 25.10 -0.97 14.42
CA GLY A 89 26.29 -1.82 14.50
C GLY A 89 26.74 -2.33 13.13
N ASP A 90 26.97 -3.65 13.04
CA ASP A 90 27.53 -4.31 11.86
C ASP A 90 26.53 -4.55 10.71
N GLY A 91 25.23 -4.36 10.97
CA GLY A 91 24.22 -4.50 9.93
C GLY A 91 23.95 -5.94 9.52
N SER A 92 24.22 -6.90 10.40
CA SER A 92 24.14 -8.33 10.09
C SER A 92 22.81 -8.75 9.45
N MET A 93 22.84 -9.80 8.65
CA MET A 93 21.63 -10.38 8.06
C MET A 93 20.58 -10.75 9.12
N ARG A 94 21.02 -11.17 10.31
CA ARG A 94 20.11 -11.47 11.41
C ARG A 94 19.31 -10.24 11.85
N GLN A 95 19.97 -9.09 12.04
CA GLN A 95 19.31 -7.84 12.41
C GLN A 95 18.31 -7.38 11.34
N LEU A 96 18.66 -7.53 10.06
CA LEU A 96 17.75 -7.22 8.95
C LEU A 96 16.49 -8.08 9.00
N LEU A 97 16.63 -9.39 9.20
CA LEU A 97 15.49 -10.31 9.24
C LEU A 97 14.63 -10.14 10.50
N ASP A 98 15.25 -9.80 11.64
CA ASP A 98 14.52 -9.47 12.87
C ASP A 98 13.68 -8.20 12.68
N LEU A 99 14.27 -7.15 12.09
CA LEU A 99 13.54 -5.93 11.71
C LEU A 99 12.40 -6.24 10.73
N ALA A 100 12.65 -7.04 9.69
CA ALA A 100 11.65 -7.42 8.71
C ALA A 100 10.48 -8.18 9.35
N THR A 101 10.78 -9.05 10.33
CA THR A 101 9.76 -9.78 11.08
C THR A 101 8.86 -8.82 11.86
N LEU A 102 9.45 -7.89 12.61
CA LEU A 102 8.69 -6.90 13.38
C LEU A 102 7.86 -5.98 12.47
N PHE A 103 8.45 -5.48 11.40
CA PHE A 103 7.79 -4.60 10.43
C PHE A 103 6.61 -5.29 9.74
N THR A 104 6.76 -6.57 9.39
CA THR A 104 5.71 -7.35 8.72
C THR A 104 4.58 -7.72 9.69
N ALA A 105 4.91 -8.04 10.94
CA ALA A 105 3.94 -8.42 11.97
C ALA A 105 3.10 -7.26 12.53
N ASP A 106 3.60 -6.02 12.44
CA ASP A 106 2.84 -4.81 12.78
C ASP A 106 1.58 -4.73 11.90
N PRO A 107 0.36 -4.52 12.40
CA PRO A 107 -0.81 -4.37 11.53
C PRO A 107 -0.78 -3.02 10.78
N PHE A 108 -1.48 -2.94 9.64
CA PHE A 108 -1.67 -1.65 8.96
C PHE A 108 -2.59 -0.71 9.75
N ASP A 109 -2.30 0.59 9.68
CA ASP A 109 -3.26 1.63 10.06
C ASP A 109 -4.43 1.60 9.07
N ARG A 110 -5.63 1.26 9.56
CA ARG A 110 -6.84 1.14 8.74
C ARG A 110 -7.36 2.49 8.22
N ALA A 111 -6.85 3.61 8.74
CA ALA A 111 -7.14 4.94 8.23
C ALA A 111 -6.31 5.29 6.98
N ARG A 112 -5.36 4.44 6.58
CA ARG A 112 -4.40 4.69 5.51
C ARG A 112 -4.47 3.62 4.42
N PRO A 113 -3.94 3.91 3.21
CA PRO A 113 -3.71 2.89 2.20
C PRO A 113 -2.83 1.74 2.74
N PRO A 114 -3.25 0.46 2.64
CA PRO A 114 -2.56 -0.66 3.31
C PRO A 114 -1.34 -1.16 2.52
N TRP A 115 -0.32 -0.30 2.38
CA TRP A 115 0.98 -0.63 1.80
C TRP A 115 2.09 0.21 2.45
N GLN A 116 3.27 -0.36 2.62
CA GLN A 116 4.43 0.30 3.21
C GLN A 116 5.74 -0.23 2.60
N PHE A 117 6.74 0.64 2.46
CA PHE A 117 8.12 0.31 2.12
C PHE A 117 9.05 0.83 3.21
N LEU A 118 10.05 0.03 3.57
CA LEU A 118 11.12 0.41 4.48
C LEU A 118 12.46 0.24 3.77
N ILE A 119 13.13 1.35 3.52
CA ILE A 119 14.52 1.38 3.06
C ILE A 119 15.40 1.20 4.31
N VAL A 120 16.32 0.24 4.25
CA VAL A 120 17.21 -0.11 5.35
C VAL A 120 18.65 0.01 4.89
N ASP A 121 19.37 1.00 5.41
CA ASP A 121 20.79 1.19 5.20
C ASP A 121 21.64 0.42 6.22
N ASN A 122 22.96 0.43 5.99
CA ASN A 122 23.94 -0.26 6.82
C ASN A 122 23.62 -1.75 6.92
N VAL A 123 23.36 -2.41 5.79
CA VAL A 123 23.30 -3.88 5.73
C VAL A 123 24.72 -4.39 5.44
N GLU A 124 25.10 -5.49 6.10
CA GLU A 124 26.41 -6.12 6.01
C GLU A 124 26.95 -6.15 4.57
N GLY A 125 28.20 -5.72 4.40
CA GLY A 125 28.83 -5.55 3.09
C GLY A 125 28.57 -4.20 2.44
N GLY A 126 28.13 -3.19 3.19
CA GLY A 126 27.91 -1.82 2.68
C GLY A 126 26.69 -1.71 1.76
N ARG A 127 25.71 -2.60 1.95
CA ARG A 127 24.51 -2.72 1.14
C ARG A 127 23.34 -1.97 1.80
N SER A 128 22.26 -1.80 1.04
CA SER A 128 20.94 -1.49 1.59
C SER A 128 19.98 -2.66 1.32
N ALA A 129 18.86 -2.67 2.01
CA ALA A 129 17.74 -3.53 1.72
C ALA A 129 16.44 -2.72 1.58
N LEU A 130 15.50 -3.27 0.85
CA LEU A 130 14.13 -2.76 0.74
C LEU A 130 13.19 -3.82 1.31
N ILE A 131 12.43 -3.47 2.33
CA ILE A 131 11.36 -4.30 2.86
C ILE A 131 10.04 -3.73 2.37
N SER A 132 9.33 -4.47 1.54
CA SER A 132 8.00 -4.08 1.04
C SER A 132 6.95 -4.91 1.75
N LYS A 133 5.91 -4.27 2.29
CA LYS A 133 4.79 -4.93 2.95
C LYS A 133 3.50 -4.39 2.38
N ILE A 134 2.66 -5.28 1.86
CA ILE A 134 1.50 -4.89 1.06
C ILE A 134 0.34 -5.82 1.42
N HIS A 135 -0.85 -5.25 1.59
CA HIS A 135 -2.06 -6.03 1.76
C HIS A 135 -2.57 -6.53 0.40
N HIS A 136 -2.98 -7.79 0.30
CA HIS A 136 -3.38 -8.42 -0.98
C HIS A 136 -4.50 -7.68 -1.73
N THR A 137 -5.32 -6.88 -1.03
CA THR A 137 -6.38 -6.07 -1.67
C THR A 137 -5.82 -4.92 -2.52
N ILE A 138 -4.56 -4.53 -2.35
CA ILE A 138 -3.87 -3.60 -3.26
C ILE A 138 -3.38 -4.31 -4.52
N THR A 139 -3.21 -5.63 -4.46
CA THR A 139 -2.51 -6.44 -5.45
C THR A 139 -3.38 -7.57 -5.99
N ASP A 140 -4.68 -7.33 -6.17
CA ASP A 140 -5.55 -8.31 -6.80
C ASP A 140 -5.07 -8.57 -8.25
N GLY A 141 -4.58 -9.79 -8.49
CA GLY A 141 -4.05 -10.21 -9.80
C GLY A 141 -2.86 -9.37 -10.30
N GLU A 142 -3.05 -8.68 -11.43
CA GLU A 142 -2.02 -7.93 -12.16
C GLU A 142 -1.46 -6.73 -11.38
N GLY A 143 -2.17 -6.23 -10.37
CA GLY A 143 -1.79 -5.04 -9.61
C GLY A 143 -0.42 -5.13 -8.92
N GLY A 144 -0.05 -6.32 -8.41
CA GLY A 144 1.27 -6.53 -7.79
C GLY A 144 2.43 -6.47 -8.79
N VAL A 145 2.22 -6.98 -10.00
CA VAL A 145 3.19 -6.92 -11.10
C VAL A 145 3.32 -5.48 -11.60
N LEU A 146 2.18 -4.79 -11.81
CA LEU A 146 2.15 -3.39 -12.23
C LEU A 146 2.86 -2.47 -11.22
N LEU A 147 2.63 -2.70 -9.92
CA LEU A 147 3.31 -1.98 -8.84
C LEU A 147 4.81 -2.23 -8.87
N SER A 148 5.24 -3.49 -8.98
CA SER A 148 6.66 -3.86 -9.07
C SER A 148 7.35 -3.18 -10.26
N MET A 149 6.68 -3.12 -11.42
CA MET A 149 7.17 -2.40 -12.61
C MET A 149 7.29 -0.88 -12.41
N GLN A 150 6.71 -0.28 -11.36
CA GLN A 150 6.90 1.16 -11.11
C GLN A 150 8.22 1.48 -10.40
N PHE A 151 8.84 0.51 -9.72
CA PHE A 151 10.06 0.76 -8.93
C PHE A 151 11.20 -0.23 -9.18
N ILE A 152 11.00 -1.23 -10.05
CA ILE A 152 12.02 -2.17 -10.50
C ILE A 152 12.26 -1.98 -12.00
N ASP A 153 13.53 -1.85 -12.37
CA ASP A 153 13.98 -1.83 -13.75
C ASP A 153 14.59 -3.19 -14.14
N LEU A 154 14.47 -3.55 -15.42
CA LEU A 154 15.10 -4.76 -15.98
C LEU A 154 16.56 -4.54 -16.38
N GLU A 155 17.01 -3.29 -16.40
CA GLU A 155 18.39 -2.88 -16.69
C GLU A 155 18.98 -2.11 -15.50
N ARG A 156 20.29 -2.26 -15.28
CA ARG A 156 20.98 -1.70 -14.09
C ARG A 156 20.90 -0.18 -13.99
N ASP A 157 21.05 0.49 -15.13
CA ASP A 157 21.13 1.96 -15.23
C ASP A 157 20.06 2.48 -16.20
N ALA A 158 18.84 1.93 -16.08
CA ALA A 158 17.70 2.37 -16.86
C ALA A 158 17.47 3.88 -16.68
N PRO A 159 17.10 4.61 -17.75
CA PRO A 159 16.76 6.02 -17.65
C PRO A 159 15.54 6.20 -16.74
N GLU A 160 15.53 7.29 -15.97
CA GLU A 160 14.39 7.57 -15.10
C GLU A 160 13.12 7.78 -15.94
N PRO A 161 12.00 7.13 -15.59
CA PRO A 161 10.74 7.34 -16.28
C PRO A 161 10.33 8.81 -16.25
N ALA A 162 9.74 9.28 -17.36
CA ALA A 162 9.19 10.62 -17.40
C ALA A 162 8.15 10.81 -16.27
N PRO A 163 8.09 12.02 -15.66
CA PRO A 163 7.05 12.36 -14.70
C PRO A 163 5.66 12.16 -15.32
N LEU A 164 4.71 11.73 -14.50
CA LEU A 164 3.30 11.73 -14.86
C LEU A 164 2.67 13.07 -14.44
N PRO A 165 1.63 13.54 -15.15
CA PRO A 165 0.87 14.70 -14.70
C PRO A 165 0.26 14.44 -13.32
N GLU A 166 0.29 15.45 -12.46
CA GLU A 166 -0.34 15.35 -11.14
C GLU A 166 -1.85 15.10 -11.29
N PRO A 167 -2.45 14.25 -10.44
CA PRO A 167 -3.89 14.07 -10.43
C PRO A 167 -4.56 15.37 -10.00
N GLU A 168 -5.68 15.70 -10.64
CA GLU A 168 -6.57 16.78 -10.21
C GLU A 168 -6.93 16.61 -8.72
N PRO A 169 -6.92 17.68 -7.92
CA PRO A 169 -7.37 17.62 -6.54
C PRO A 169 -8.78 17.03 -6.49
N THR A 170 -8.94 15.92 -5.78
CA THR A 170 -10.29 15.37 -5.56
C THR A 170 -10.96 16.22 -4.49
N GLU A 171 -11.89 17.10 -4.88
CA GLU A 171 -12.75 17.79 -3.92
C GLU A 171 -13.56 16.75 -3.14
N THR A 172 -13.25 16.59 -1.86
CA THR A 172 -13.95 15.67 -0.97
C THR A 172 -15.10 16.42 -0.30
N HIS A 173 -16.29 16.34 -0.89
CA HIS A 173 -17.51 16.80 -0.22
C HIS A 173 -17.98 15.75 0.77
N VAL A 174 -17.57 15.92 2.03
CA VAL A 174 -17.81 14.98 3.14
C VAL A 174 -19.30 14.64 3.34
N ASP A 175 -20.19 15.59 3.09
CA ASP A 175 -21.65 15.40 3.25
C ASP A 175 -22.28 14.57 2.11
N ASP A 176 -21.82 14.75 0.86
CA ASP A 176 -22.31 13.97 -0.28
C ASP A 176 -21.81 12.53 -0.23
N GLU A 177 -20.61 12.31 0.31
CA GLU A 177 -19.95 11.01 0.34
C GLU A 177 -20.57 10.04 1.36
N ALA A 178 -20.95 10.54 2.55
CA ALA A 178 -21.70 9.75 3.52
C ALA A 178 -23.10 9.40 2.99
N ALA A 179 -23.75 10.34 2.29
CA ALA A 179 -25.03 10.11 1.64
C ALA A 179 -24.92 9.10 0.49
N ASP A 180 -23.84 9.12 -0.30
CA ASP A 180 -23.61 8.18 -1.40
C ASP A 180 -23.27 6.78 -0.90
N VAL A 181 -22.44 6.66 0.14
CA VAL A 181 -22.15 5.37 0.78
C VAL A 181 -23.44 4.79 1.41
N LEU A 182 -24.27 5.62 2.06
CA LEU A 182 -25.56 5.18 2.60
C LEU A 182 -26.54 4.79 1.47
N ARG A 183 -26.64 5.58 0.41
CA ARG A 183 -27.53 5.32 -0.74
C ARG A 183 -27.11 4.06 -1.49
N ALA A 184 -25.80 3.82 -1.63
CA ALA A 184 -25.26 2.57 -2.17
C ALA A 184 -25.60 1.37 -1.28
N ALA A 185 -25.42 1.49 0.04
CA ALA A 185 -25.76 0.43 1.00
C ALA A 185 -27.28 0.12 1.04
N MET A 186 -28.14 1.14 0.98
CA MET A 186 -29.60 0.99 0.94
C MET A 186 -30.08 0.35 -0.38
N GLY A 187 -29.44 0.68 -1.49
CA GLY A 187 -29.72 0.04 -2.78
C GLY A 187 -29.46 -1.47 -2.78
N ASP A 188 -28.47 -1.94 -2.02
CA ASP A 188 -28.14 -3.36 -1.87
C ASP A 188 -29.14 -4.10 -0.97
N ALA A 189 -29.65 -3.47 0.09
CA ALA A 189 -30.67 -4.07 0.97
C ALA A 189 -31.99 -4.39 0.23
N LEU A 190 -32.27 -3.70 -0.86
CA LEU A 190 -33.46 -3.89 -1.70
C LEU A 190 -33.25 -4.89 -2.87
N ARG A 191 -32.03 -5.39 -3.07
CA ARG A 191 -31.67 -6.31 -4.17
C ARG A 191 -31.43 -7.75 -3.73
N ILE A 192 -31.75 -8.11 -2.49
CA ILE A 192 -31.66 -9.50 -2.02
C ILE A 192 -32.68 -10.35 -2.80
N PRO A 193 -32.26 -11.35 -3.59
CA PRO A 193 -33.18 -12.34 -4.12
C PRO A 193 -33.56 -13.29 -2.97
N LEU A 194 -34.87 -13.55 -2.82
CA LEU A 194 -35.39 -14.68 -2.04
C LEU A 194 -34.84 -16.00 -2.57
#